data_AF-A0A920RRF7-F1
#
_entry.id   AF-A0A920RRF7-F1
#
_cell.length_a   1.000
_cell.length_b   1.000
_cell.length_c   1.000
_cell.angle_alpha   90.00
_cell.angle_beta   90.00
_cell.angle_gamma   90.00
#
_symmetry.space_group_name_H-M   'P 1'
#
loop_
_entity.id
_entity.type
_entity.pdbx_description
1 polymer ?
#
loop_
_entity_poly.entity_id
_entity_poly.type
_entity_poly.pdbx_seq_one_letter_code
_entity_poly.pdbx_strand_id
1 'polypeptide(L)'
;MLYDFEEMLVDDGCTGVAVLNPRIPMEVQFDEHKIFTLYGQDLDEFEKVFDEHGVSCSEDIKFITEAEHVHSSTDTFADQFEQLRFRLGIEN
;
A
#
# COMPACT_ATOMS: atom_id res chain seq x y z
N MET A 1 -2.14 -14.46 -4.70
CA MET A 1 -0.82 -14.23 -4.10
C MET A 1 -0.87 -13.06 -3.13
N LEU A 2 -1.02 -11.80 -3.54
CA LEU A 2 -1.17 -10.69 -2.56
C LEU A 2 -2.43 -10.81 -1.69
N TYR A 3 -3.56 -11.25 -2.27
CA TYR A 3 -4.79 -11.57 -1.52
C TYR A 3 -4.61 -12.59 -0.40
N ASP A 4 -3.59 -13.46 -0.48
CA ASP A 4 -3.33 -14.45 0.58
C ASP A 4 -2.70 -13.80 1.83
N PHE A 5 -2.31 -12.53 1.74
CA PHE A 5 -1.68 -11.73 2.80
C PHE A 5 -2.45 -10.42 3.05
N GLU A 6 -3.73 -10.38 2.70
CA GLU A 6 -4.59 -9.20 2.83
C GLU A 6 -4.63 -8.67 4.27
N GLU A 7 -4.85 -9.54 5.27
CA GLU A 7 -4.86 -9.14 6.68
C GLU A 7 -3.56 -8.44 7.10
N MET A 8 -2.40 -8.98 6.73
CA MET A 8 -1.13 -8.32 7.05
C MET A 8 -1.02 -6.95 6.35
N LEU A 9 -1.33 -6.89 5.06
CA LEU A 9 -1.25 -5.65 4.30
C LEU A 9 -2.21 -4.58 4.83
N VAL A 10 -3.36 -4.96 5.39
CA VAL A 10 -4.39 -4.02 5.86
C VAL A 10 -4.32 -3.74 7.36
N ASP A 11 -3.76 -4.63 8.19
CA ASP A 11 -3.91 -4.53 9.65
C ASP A 11 -2.61 -4.59 10.45
N ASP A 12 -1.44 -4.86 9.85
CA ASP A 12 -0.21 -5.08 10.63
C ASP A 12 0.47 -3.83 11.20
N GLY A 13 0.03 -2.64 10.75
CA GLY A 13 0.59 -1.33 11.13
C GLY A 13 2.05 -1.07 10.73
N CYS A 14 2.66 -1.92 9.89
CA CYS A 14 4.09 -1.88 9.55
C CYS A 14 4.40 -2.17 8.08
N THR A 15 3.60 -2.99 7.39
CA THR A 15 3.86 -3.40 6.01
C THR A 15 3.25 -2.40 5.05
N GLY A 16 4.11 -1.85 4.19
CA GLY A 16 3.71 -1.20 2.95
C GLY A 16 4.13 -2.02 1.73
N VAL A 17 3.48 -1.76 0.59
CA VAL A 17 3.84 -2.30 -0.71
C VAL A 17 3.90 -1.17 -1.75
N ALA A 18 4.97 -1.15 -2.54
CA ALA A 18 5.11 -0.23 -3.65
C ALA A 18 5.32 -1.02 -4.95
N VAL A 19 4.56 -0.67 -5.99
CA VAL A 19 4.74 -1.19 -7.35
C VAL A 19 5.34 -0.09 -8.20
N LEU A 20 6.58 -0.32 -8.62
CA LEU A 20 7.38 0.61 -9.42
C LEU A 20 7.39 0.16 -10.88
N ASN A 21 7.10 1.08 -11.81
CA ASN A 21 7.37 0.83 -13.21
C ASN A 21 8.79 1.29 -13.55
N PRO A 22 9.73 0.40 -13.94
CA PRO A 22 11.11 0.83 -14.22
C PRO A 22 11.27 1.59 -15.54
N ARG A 23 10.23 1.63 -16.39
CA ARG A 23 10.28 2.24 -17.73
C ARG A 23 9.76 3.67 -17.77
N ILE A 24 8.89 4.03 -16.83
CA ILE A 24 8.29 5.36 -16.71
C ILE A 24 8.29 5.74 -15.22
N PRO A 25 8.43 7.03 -14.86
CA PRO A 25 8.37 7.46 -13.47
C PRO A 25 6.93 7.34 -12.95
N MET A 26 6.50 6.11 -12.67
CA MET A 26 5.18 5.75 -12.17
C MET A 26 5.33 4.79 -11.01
N GLU A 27 4.69 5.13 -9.90
CA GLU A 27 4.71 4.36 -8.66
C GLU A 27 3.33 4.36 -8.01
N VAL A 28 2.93 3.18 -7.55
CA VAL A 28 1.71 2.95 -6.78
C VAL A 28 2.12 2.43 -5.42
N GLN A 29 1.84 3.18 -4.37
CA GLN A 29 2.17 2.81 -2.99
C GLN A 29 0.90 2.57 -2.18
N PHE A 30 0.95 1.55 -1.34
CA PHE A 30 0.05 1.38 -0.21
C PHE A 30 0.92 1.27 1.03
N ASP A 31 0.90 2.29 1.87
CA ASP A 31 1.81 2.41 3.01
C ASP A 31 1.22 1.85 4.32
N GLU A 32 2.03 1.85 5.37
CA GLU A 32 1.65 1.37 6.70
C GLU A 32 0.53 2.20 7.36
N HIS A 33 0.33 3.44 6.92
CA HIS A 33 -0.75 4.33 7.36
C HIS A 33 -2.05 4.11 6.59
N LYS A 34 -2.08 3.10 5.70
CA LYS A 34 -3.23 2.76 4.83
C LYS A 34 -3.57 3.88 3.87
N ILE A 35 -2.56 4.66 3.49
CA ILE A 35 -2.67 5.66 2.46
C ILE A 35 -2.27 5.00 1.15
N PHE A 36 -3.16 5.13 0.16
CA PHE A 36 -2.87 4.71 -1.20
C PHE A 36 -2.41 5.92 -2.00
N THR A 37 -1.14 5.92 -2.40
CA THR A 37 -0.53 7.07 -3.08
C THR A 37 -0.09 6.70 -4.49
N LEU A 38 -0.44 7.55 -5.45
CA LEU A 38 -0.06 7.43 -6.84
C LEU A 38 0.90 8.56 -7.21
N TYR A 39 2.09 8.20 -7.68
CA TYR A 39 3.07 9.16 -8.17
C TYR A 39 3.33 8.90 -9.65
N GLY A 40 3.10 9.92 -10.48
CA GLY A 40 3.40 9.83 -11.91
C GLY A 40 2.83 10.97 -12.73
N GLN A 41 2.85 10.78 -14.05
CA GLN A 41 2.17 11.65 -15.02
C GLN A 41 0.98 10.90 -15.60
N ASP A 42 -0.03 11.63 -16.05
CA ASP A 42 -1.24 11.10 -16.70
C ASP A 42 -1.99 10.05 -15.83
N LEU A 43 -2.52 10.51 -14.68
CA LEU A 43 -3.21 9.65 -13.70
C LEU A 43 -4.67 9.32 -14.07
N ASP A 44 -5.19 9.83 -15.19
CA ASP A 44 -6.60 9.69 -15.61
C ASP A 44 -7.10 8.24 -15.62
N GLU A 45 -6.25 7.28 -16.02
CA GLU A 45 -6.63 5.86 -16.01
C GLU A 45 -6.79 5.31 -14.59
N PHE A 46 -6.02 5.80 -13.62
CA PHE A 46 -6.19 5.41 -12.22
C PHE A 46 -7.46 6.03 -11.63
N GLU A 47 -7.74 7.31 -11.92
CA GLU A 47 -8.97 7.98 -11.51
C GLU A 47 -10.20 7.21 -12.01
N LYS A 48 -10.17 6.79 -13.28
CA LYS A 48 -11.23 5.95 -13.86
C LYS A 48 -11.42 4.62 -13.13
N VAL A 49 -10.33 3.95 -12.75
CA VAL A 49 -10.41 2.70 -11.96
C VAL A 49 -11.07 2.97 -10.61
N PHE A 50 -10.74 4.08 -9.94
CA PHE A 50 -11.39 4.45 -8.69
C PHE A 50 -12.89 4.71 -8.87
N ASP A 51 -13.26 5.48 -9.90
CA ASP A 51 -14.67 5.76 -10.23
C ASP A 51 -15.45 4.47 -10.51
N GLU A 52 -14.88 3.53 -11.28
CA GLU A 52 -15.48 2.23 -11.59
C GLU A 52 -15.75 1.39 -10.32
N HIS A 53 -14.96 1.58 -9.27
CA HIS A 53 -15.11 0.92 -7.97
C HIS A 53 -15.87 1.78 -6.94
N GLY A 54 -16.45 2.92 -7.36
CA GLY A 54 -17.25 3.79 -6.49
C GLY A 54 -16.43 4.60 -5.48
N VAL A 55 -15.13 4.78 -5.73
CA VAL A 55 -14.23 5.59 -4.90
C VAL A 55 -14.17 7.00 -5.46
N SER A 56 -15.06 7.87 -5.00
CA SER A 56 -15.12 9.28 -5.44
C SER A 56 -14.09 10.15 -4.72
N CYS A 57 -13.50 11.12 -5.44
CA CYS A 57 -12.69 12.16 -4.83
C CYS A 57 -13.50 12.97 -3.80
N SER A 58 -12.90 13.24 -2.63
CA SER A 58 -13.48 14.07 -1.57
C SER A 58 -12.48 15.11 -1.09
N GLU A 59 -12.67 16.36 -1.51
CA GLU A 59 -11.82 17.50 -1.14
C GLU A 59 -11.93 17.89 0.36
N ASP A 60 -12.97 17.40 1.04
CA ASP A 60 -13.22 17.67 2.46
C ASP A 60 -12.43 16.76 3.42
N ILE A 61 -11.69 15.76 2.88
CA ILE A 61 -10.88 14.86 3.70
C ILE A 61 -9.72 15.65 4.30
N LYS A 62 -9.66 15.68 5.63
CA LYS A 62 -8.56 16.32 6.37
C LYS A 62 -7.51 15.28 6.71
N PHE A 63 -6.30 15.51 6.22
CA PHE A 63 -5.14 14.74 6.64
C PHE A 63 -4.71 15.20 8.04
N ILE A 64 -4.69 14.27 8.99
CA ILE A 64 -4.08 14.51 10.31
C ILE A 64 -2.63 14.09 10.17
N THR A 65 -1.71 15.07 10.16
CA THR A 65 -0.28 14.81 10.05
C THR A 65 0.23 14.01 11.25
N GLU A 66 1.27 13.20 11.04
CA GLU A 66 1.87 12.37 12.08
C GLU A 66 2.27 13.19 13.31
N ALA A 67 1.68 12.85 14.46
CA ALA A 67 2.36 13.02 15.74
C ALA A 67 3.37 11.87 15.91
N GLU A 68 4.28 11.95 16.87
CA GLU A 68 5.18 10.83 17.18
C GLU A 68 4.34 9.58 17.51
N HIS A 69 4.36 8.57 16.63
CA HIS A 69 3.64 7.31 16.83
C HIS A 69 4.56 6.10 16.71
N VAL A 70 4.20 5.04 17.43
CA VAL A 70 4.98 3.79 17.49
C VAL A 70 4.30 2.76 16.60
N HIS A 71 5.02 2.33 15.57
CA HIS A 71 4.64 1.16 14.78
C HIS A 71 4.84 -0.10 15.62
N SER A 72 3.81 -0.93 15.68
CA SER A 72 3.88 -2.23 16.36
C SER A 72 3.12 -3.25 15.55
N SER A 73 3.76 -4.38 15.33
CA SER A 73 3.16 -5.55 14.68
C SER A 73 3.16 -6.74 15.63
N THR A 74 2.75 -7.91 15.13
CA THR A 74 2.74 -9.18 15.88
C THR A 74 3.70 -10.18 15.26
N ASP A 75 4.15 -11.17 16.04
CA ASP A 75 4.99 -12.27 15.52
C ASP A 75 4.29 -13.02 14.36
N THR A 76 2.96 -13.14 14.41
CA THR A 76 2.16 -13.73 13.34
C THR A 76 2.31 -12.98 12.02
N PHE A 77 2.27 -11.65 12.04
CA PHE A 77 2.45 -10.84 10.84
C PHE A 77 3.90 -10.84 10.35
N ALA A 78 4.88 -10.92 11.26
CA ALA A 78 6.28 -11.11 10.89
C ALA A 78 6.49 -12.43 10.12
N ASP A 79 5.88 -13.53 10.59
CA ASP A 79 5.94 -14.82 9.89
C ASP A 79 5.24 -14.77 8.52
N GLN A 80 4.10 -14.08 8.42
CA GLN A 80 3.41 -13.87 7.15
C GLN A 80 4.23 -13.04 6.16
N PHE A 81 4.95 -12.03 6.65
CA PHE A 81 5.83 -11.20 5.82
C PHE A 81 6.98 -12.02 5.22
N GLU A 82 7.62 -12.87 6.02
CA GLU A 82 8.67 -13.76 5.54
C GLU A 82 8.14 -14.78 4.51
N GLN A 83 6.92 -15.28 4.69
CA GLN A 83 6.28 -16.12 3.68
C GLN A 83 5.98 -15.36 2.38
N LEU A 84 5.50 -14.11 2.48
CA LEU A 84 5.25 -13.25 1.32
C LEU A 84 6.54 -13.03 0.53
N ARG A 85 7.63 -12.66 1.22
CA ARG A 85 8.96 -12.48 0.61
C ARG A 85 9.44 -13.72 -0.11
N PHE A 86 9.34 -14.88 0.54
CA PHE A 86 9.71 -16.15 -0.06
C PHE A 86 8.90 -16.44 -1.33
N ARG A 87 7.59 -16.23 -1.30
CA ARG A 87 6.72 -16.43 -2.49
C ARG A 87 6.98 -15.44 -3.61
N LEU A 88 7.44 -14.22 -3.28
CA LEU A 88 7.86 -13.21 -4.25
C LEU A 88 9.29 -13.46 -4.79
N GLY A 89 10.03 -14.43 -4.23
CA GLY A 89 11.42 -14.67 -4.60
C GLY A 89 12.36 -13.54 -4.17
N ILE A 90 12.01 -12.79 -3.12
CA ILE A 90 12.83 -11.72 -2.57
C ILE A 90 13.82 -12.33 -1.56
N GLU A 91 15.08 -12.47 -1.96
CA GLU A 91 16.17 -12.89 -1.09
C GLU A 91 16.82 -11.68 -0.39
N ASN A 92 17.33 -11.87 0.84
CA ASN A 92 18.06 -10.84 1.60
C ASN A 92 19.42 -10.51 0.96
#